data_AF-C5LL69-F1
#
_entry.id   AF-C5LL69-F1
#
_cell.length_a   1.000
_cell.length_b   1.000
_cell.length_c   1.000
_cell.angle_alpha   90.00
_cell.angle_beta   90.00
_cell.angle_gamma   90.00
#
_symmetry.space_group_name_H-M   'P 1'
#
loop_
_entity.id
_entity.type
_entity.pdbx_description
1 polymer ?
#
loop_
_entity_poly.entity_id
_entity_poly.type
_entity_poly.pdbx_seq_one_letter_code
_entity_poly.pdbx_strand_id
1 'polypeptide(L)'
;MAKVGGPTNCVEVSTTRVGLQWYIGAGAGRYPTANSVVSDVLEAVDNCNAGIGFASPYGRRQLNCEVASDVHAIAYARVGNKKALLEVLEEKGVEIEATPDDVIMTKSPVSLTQLQQASPMVLMPVLA
;
A
#
# COMPACT_ATOMS: atom_id res chain seq x y z
N MET A 1 4.58 4.23 -7.72
CA MET A 1 5.53 4.78 -6.73
C MET A 1 6.97 4.34 -6.97
N ALA A 2 7.23 3.16 -7.54
CA ALA A 2 8.58 2.60 -7.79
C ALA A 2 9.67 3.49 -8.42
N LYS A 3 9.32 4.62 -9.07
CA LYS A 3 10.29 5.58 -9.62
C LYS A 3 10.67 6.71 -8.64
N VAL A 4 9.97 6.83 -7.52
CA VAL A 4 10.27 7.79 -6.45
C VAL A 4 11.41 7.20 -5.63
N GLY A 5 12.60 7.81 -5.75
CA GLY A 5 13.81 7.38 -5.07
C GLY A 5 14.27 8.36 -3.99
N GLY A 6 15.26 7.94 -3.21
CA GLY A 6 15.86 8.76 -2.15
C GLY A 6 14.90 9.03 -0.98
N PRO A 7 15.13 10.09 -0.19
CA PRO A 7 14.32 10.45 0.98
C PRO A 7 13.03 11.21 0.60
N THR A 8 12.37 10.78 -0.48
CA THR A 8 11.17 11.43 -1.02
C THR A 8 9.94 10.64 -0.63
N ASN A 9 8.91 11.31 -0.13
CA ASN A 9 7.61 10.71 0.13
C ASN A 9 6.71 10.90 -1.10
N CYS A 10 5.81 9.94 -1.29
CA CYS A 10 4.79 9.97 -2.33
C CYS A 10 3.46 9.54 -1.72
N VAL A 11 2.43 10.35 -1.89
CA VAL A 11 1.07 10.04 -1.48
C VAL A 11 0.19 10.00 -2.72
N GLU A 12 -0.43 8.85 -2.96
CA GLU A 12 -1.42 8.65 -4.01
C GLU A 12 -2.82 8.78 -3.39
N VAL A 13 -3.67 9.60 -3.98
CA VAL A 13 -5.05 9.81 -3.54
C VAL A 13 -5.98 9.51 -4.71
N SER A 14 -6.85 8.51 -4.53
CA SER A 14 -7.87 8.14 -5.51
C SER A 14 -9.23 8.64 -5.05
N THR A 15 -9.93 9.36 -5.93
CA THR A 15 -11.28 9.87 -5.67
C THR A 15 -12.21 9.59 -6.85
N THR A 16 -13.50 9.43 -6.58
CA THR A 16 -14.50 9.19 -7.63
C THR A 16 -14.73 10.39 -8.54
N ARG A 17 -14.43 11.62 -8.07
CA ARG A 17 -14.71 12.86 -8.82
C ARG A 17 -13.50 13.45 -9.52
N VAL A 18 -12.34 13.43 -8.88
CA VAL A 18 -11.11 14.05 -9.40
C VAL A 18 -10.16 12.98 -9.96
N GLY A 19 -10.46 11.69 -9.76
CA GLY A 19 -9.62 10.60 -10.20
C GLY A 19 -8.39 10.44 -9.33
N LEU A 20 -7.31 9.97 -9.96
CA LEU A 20 -6.04 9.64 -9.32
C LEU A 20 -5.10 10.85 -9.26
N GLN A 21 -4.61 11.18 -8.07
CA GLN A 21 -3.70 12.30 -7.83
C GLN A 21 -2.45 11.82 -7.09
N TRP A 22 -1.33 12.51 -7.34
CA TRP A 22 -0.02 12.17 -6.79
C TRP A 22 0.59 13.41 -6.15
N TYR A 23 0.96 13.30 -4.87
CA TYR A 23 1.67 14.35 -4.12
C TYR A 23 3.06 13.83 -3.78
N ILE A 24 4.09 14.44 -4.37
CA ILE A 24 5.47 13.98 -4.27
C ILE A 24 6.33 15.10 -3.71
N GLY A 25 7.14 14.79 -2.69
CA GLY A 25 8.03 15.78 -2.07
C GLY A 25 8.80 15.22 -0.88
N ALA A 26 9.68 16.03 -0.30
CA ALA A 26 10.41 15.65 0.90
C ALA A 26 9.45 15.59 2.10
N GLY A 27 9.22 14.41 2.66
CA GLY A 27 8.31 14.23 3.80
C GLY A 27 8.98 14.37 5.17
N ALA A 28 10.30 14.57 5.20
CA ALA A 28 11.06 14.75 6.43
C ALA A 28 12.24 15.70 6.19
N GLY A 29 12.68 16.37 7.26
CA GLY A 29 13.83 17.25 7.27
C GLY A 29 13.51 18.63 7.84
N ARG A 30 14.56 19.35 8.25
CA ARG A 30 14.41 20.65 8.95
C ARG A 30 13.58 21.65 8.14
N TYR A 31 13.87 21.81 6.85
CA TYR A 31 13.18 22.78 6.00
C TYR A 31 11.79 22.33 5.54
N PRO A 32 11.59 21.08 5.04
CA PRO A 32 10.24 20.62 4.67
C PRO A 32 9.25 20.67 5.83
N THR A 33 9.64 20.22 7.02
CA THR A 33 8.77 20.25 8.20
C THR A 33 8.51 21.68 8.68
N ALA A 34 9.53 22.56 8.69
CA ALA A 34 9.33 23.97 9.04
C ALA A 34 8.38 24.68 8.08
N ASN A 35 8.42 24.37 6.78
CA ASN A 35 7.54 24.97 5.80
C ASN A 35 6.07 24.62 6.06
N SER A 36 5.76 23.35 6.40
CA SER A 36 4.42 22.95 6.80
C SER A 36 3.95 23.71 8.05
N VAL A 37 4.79 23.81 9.08
CA VAL A 37 4.45 24.54 10.31
C VAL A 37 4.17 26.03 10.04
N VAL A 38 4.99 26.69 9.22
CA VAL A 38 4.78 28.11 8.89
C VAL A 38 3.49 28.29 8.09
N SER A 39 3.19 27.38 7.15
CA SER A 39 1.93 27.40 6.41
C SER A 39 0.72 27.32 7.34
N ASP A 40 0.73 26.37 8.29
CA ASP A 40 -0.36 26.19 9.26
C ASP A 40 -0.53 27.43 10.16
N VAL A 41 0.57 28.09 10.54
CA VAL A 41 0.53 29.34 11.33
C VAL A 41 -0.11 30.48 10.54
N LEU A 42 0.24 30.63 9.26
CA LEU A 42 -0.36 31.66 8.41
C LEU A 42 -1.86 31.43 8.23
N GLU A 43 -2.27 30.19 7.97
CA GLU A 43 -3.69 29.84 7.89
C GLU A 43 -4.43 30.11 9.21
N ALA A 44 -3.82 29.80 10.36
CA ALA A 44 -4.41 30.11 11.66
C ALA A 44 -4.60 31.62 11.88
N VAL A 45 -3.62 32.44 11.49
CA VAL A 45 -3.71 33.91 11.57
C VAL A 45 -4.84 34.44 10.68
N ASP A 46 -4.93 33.95 9.45
CA ASP A 46 -5.98 34.36 8.51
C ASP A 46 -7.38 33.98 9.03
N ASN A 47 -7.53 32.78 9.59
CA ASN A 47 -8.77 32.34 10.22
C ASN A 47 -9.16 33.20 11.42
N CYS A 48 -8.20 33.53 12.30
CA CYS A 48 -8.45 34.44 13.44
C CYS A 48 -8.90 35.82 12.96
N ASN A 49 -8.26 36.38 11.94
CA ASN A 49 -8.60 37.69 11.39
C ASN A 49 -9.98 37.69 10.72
N ALA A 50 -10.37 36.58 10.08
CA ALA A 50 -11.68 36.40 9.47
C ALA A 50 -12.79 36.07 10.50
N GLY A 51 -12.46 35.91 11.79
CA GLY A 51 -13.42 35.51 12.82
C GLY A 51 -13.90 34.05 12.67
N ILE A 52 -13.19 33.24 11.89
CA ILE A 52 -13.44 31.81 11.73
C ILE A 52 -12.81 31.11 12.94
N GLY A 53 -13.65 30.66 13.88
CA GLY A 53 -13.19 29.94 15.06
C GLY A 53 -12.56 28.58 14.71
N PHE A 54 -12.14 27.82 15.74
CA PHE A 54 -11.60 26.46 15.61
C PHE A 54 -12.71 25.46 15.20
N ALA A 55 -13.22 25.56 13.97
CA ALA A 55 -14.10 24.56 13.41
C ALA A 55 -13.24 23.42 12.83
N SER A 56 -13.58 22.17 13.16
CA SER A 56 -13.06 21.03 12.40
C SER A 56 -13.55 21.19 10.94
N PRO A 57 -12.67 21.29 9.95
CA PRO A 57 -13.07 21.58 8.56
C PRO A 57 -13.91 20.45 7.94
N TYR A 58 -13.94 19.26 8.55
CA TYR A 58 -14.64 18.10 8.04
C TYR A 58 -15.46 17.37 9.12
N GLY A 59 -16.59 16.81 8.71
CA GLY A 59 -17.38 15.90 9.53
C GLY A 59 -16.65 14.57 9.73
N ARG A 60 -16.59 14.09 10.98
CA ARG A 60 -15.94 12.83 11.30
C ARG A 60 -16.89 11.67 11.01
N ARG A 61 -16.48 10.73 10.16
CA ARG A 61 -17.15 9.44 10.01
C ARG A 61 -16.37 8.40 10.80
N GLN A 62 -17.05 7.67 11.67
CA GLN A 62 -16.46 6.50 12.30
C GLN A 62 -16.58 5.32 11.32
N LEU A 63 -15.44 4.76 10.95
CA LEU A 63 -15.34 3.56 10.13
C LEU A 63 -14.78 2.44 11.01
N ASN A 64 -15.18 1.21 10.74
CA ASN A 64 -14.55 0.05 11.36
C ASN A 64 -13.22 -0.20 10.66
N CYS A 65 -12.16 -0.43 11.43
CA CYS A 65 -10.91 -0.91 10.86
C CYS A 65 -11.10 -2.37 10.45
N GLU A 66 -10.79 -2.68 9.20
CA GLU A 66 -10.74 -4.05 8.71
C GLU A 66 -9.60 -4.83 9.39
N VAL A 67 -9.81 -6.12 9.60
CA VAL A 67 -8.77 -7.00 10.11
C VAL A 67 -7.91 -7.44 8.93
N ALA A 68 -6.64 -7.80 9.17
CA ALA A 68 -5.73 -8.19 8.08
C ALA A 68 -6.25 -9.33 7.18
N SER A 69 -7.17 -10.17 7.69
CA SER A 69 -7.86 -11.22 6.92
C SER A 69 -8.80 -10.70 5.84
N ASP A 70 -9.31 -9.48 6.01
CA ASP A 70 -10.32 -8.88 5.16
C ASP A 70 -9.67 -8.12 3.99
N VAL A 71 -8.34 -7.93 4.05
CA VAL A 71 -7.56 -7.22 3.04
C VAL A 71 -7.09 -8.18 1.96
N HIS A 72 -7.57 -7.98 0.73
CA HIS A 72 -7.08 -8.67 -0.44
C HIS A 72 -5.72 -8.10 -0.88
N ALA A 73 -4.66 -8.89 -0.76
CA ALA A 73 -3.31 -8.50 -1.16
C ALA A 73 -2.70 -9.53 -2.12
N ILE A 74 -1.84 -9.03 -3.02
CA ILE A 74 -0.98 -9.86 -3.86
C ILE A 74 0.34 -10.06 -3.12
N ALA A 75 0.79 -11.31 -3.00
CA ALA A 75 2.01 -11.66 -2.30
C ALA A 75 3.08 -12.23 -3.24
N TYR A 76 4.34 -11.93 -2.93
CA TYR A 76 5.49 -12.58 -3.55
C TYR A 76 6.02 -13.67 -2.62
N ALA A 77 6.17 -14.87 -3.17
CA ALA A 77 6.65 -16.05 -2.46
C ALA A 77 7.95 -16.55 -3.09
N ARG A 78 9.01 -16.66 -2.29
CA ARG A 78 10.23 -17.34 -2.71
C ARG A 78 10.20 -18.79 -2.23
N VAL A 79 10.36 -19.73 -3.16
CA VAL A 79 10.26 -21.16 -2.88
C VAL A 79 11.56 -21.87 -3.23
N GLY A 80 12.03 -22.75 -2.34
CA GLY A 80 13.26 -23.51 -2.54
C GLY A 80 13.10 -24.69 -3.52
N ASN A 81 11.91 -25.29 -3.59
CA ASN A 81 11.61 -26.42 -4.47
C ASN A 81 10.41 -26.12 -5.39
N LYS A 82 10.69 -25.62 -6.60
CA LYS A 82 9.68 -25.23 -7.59
C LYS A 82 8.77 -26.38 -8.03
N LYS A 83 9.31 -27.59 -8.17
CA LYS A 83 8.55 -28.75 -8.66
C LYS A 83 7.46 -29.18 -7.69
N ALA A 84 7.82 -29.31 -6.41
CA ALA A 84 6.87 -29.65 -5.35
C ALA A 84 5.74 -28.62 -5.22
N LEU A 85 6.04 -27.34 -5.44
CA LEU A 85 5.01 -26.30 -5.43
C LEU A 85 4.03 -26.43 -6.60
N LEU A 86 4.54 -26.67 -7.81
CA LEU A 86 3.69 -26.83 -9.00
C LEU A 86 2.73 -28.01 -8.84
N GLU A 87 3.21 -29.14 -8.30
CA GLU A 87 2.36 -30.31 -8.02
C GLU A 87 1.21 -29.98 -7.06
N VAL A 88 1.47 -29.25 -5.97
CA VAL A 88 0.42 -28.87 -5.00
C VAL A 88 -0.56 -27.84 -5.58
N LEU A 89 -0.08 -26.93 -6.43
CA LEU A 89 -0.93 -25.94 -7.07
C LEU A 89 -1.84 -26.59 -8.14
N GLU A 90 -1.33 -27.54 -8.91
CA GLU A 90 -2.09 -28.33 -9.87
C GLU A 90 -3.13 -29.21 -9.17
N GLU A 91 -2.77 -29.91 -8.08
CA GLU A 91 -3.69 -30.73 -7.29
C GLU A 91 -4.87 -29.90 -6.76
N LYS A 92 -4.61 -28.63 -6.41
CA LYS A 92 -5.64 -27.71 -5.90
C LYS A 92 -6.38 -26.94 -6.98
N GLY A 93 -6.11 -27.21 -8.25
CA GLY A 93 -6.80 -26.59 -9.38
C GLY A 93 -6.56 -25.08 -9.48
N VAL A 94 -5.40 -24.59 -9.01
CA VAL A 94 -5.07 -23.18 -9.12
C VAL A 94 -4.65 -22.88 -10.55
N GLU A 95 -5.30 -21.91 -11.19
CA GLU A 95 -4.89 -21.44 -12.51
C GLU A 95 -3.54 -20.71 -12.43
N ILE A 96 -2.54 -21.27 -13.12
CA ILE A 96 -1.17 -20.77 -13.18
C ILE A 96 -0.92 -20.12 -14.53
N GLU A 97 -0.32 -18.94 -14.52
CA GLU A 97 0.34 -18.34 -15.68
C GLU A 97 1.85 -18.33 -15.42
N ALA A 98 2.58 -19.15 -16.20
CA ALA A 98 4.03 -19.19 -16.14
C ALA A 98 4.60 -18.10 -17.05
N THR A 99 5.36 -17.19 -16.48
CA THR A 99 6.12 -16.20 -17.26
C THR A 99 7.53 -16.74 -17.61
N PRO A 100 8.19 -16.22 -18.66
CA PRO A 100 9.51 -16.68 -19.09
C PRO A 100 10.60 -16.59 -18.00
N ASP A 101 10.40 -15.74 -17.00
CA ASP A 101 11.40 -15.40 -15.97
C ASP A 101 11.29 -16.25 -14.70
N ASP A 102 10.82 -17.49 -14.80
CA ASP A 102 10.63 -18.41 -13.65
C ASP A 102 9.62 -17.92 -12.59
N VAL A 103 8.83 -16.89 -12.88
CA VAL A 103 7.78 -16.38 -11.99
C VAL A 103 6.45 -17.08 -12.28
N ILE A 104 5.90 -17.71 -11.24
CA ILE A 104 4.58 -18.35 -11.23
C ILE A 104 3.58 -17.31 -10.72
N MET A 105 2.62 -16.94 -11.56
CA MET A 105 1.49 -16.09 -11.16
C MET A 105 0.23 -16.92 -11.03
N THR A 106 -0.47 -16.80 -9.90
CA THR A 106 -1.74 -17.47 -9.66
C THR A 106 -2.89 -16.52 -9.97
N LYS A 107 -3.83 -16.93 -10.82
CA LYS A 107 -5.03 -16.11 -11.15
C LYS A 107 -6.09 -16.16 -10.06
N SER A 108 -6.05 -17.19 -9.22
CA SER A 108 -6.96 -17.37 -8.09
C SER A 108 -6.24 -17.13 -6.75
N PRO A 109 -6.92 -16.60 -5.72
CA PRO A 109 -6.34 -16.44 -4.40
C PRO A 109 -5.92 -17.80 -3.83
N VAL A 110 -4.68 -17.91 -3.38
CA VAL A 110 -4.16 -19.11 -2.72
C VAL A 110 -3.90 -18.77 -1.25
N SER A 111 -4.36 -19.61 -0.33
CA SER A 111 -4.13 -19.35 1.08
C SER A 111 -2.66 -19.62 1.47
N LEU A 112 -2.11 -18.77 2.34
CA LEU A 112 -0.72 -18.86 2.78
C LEU A 112 -0.39 -20.17 3.51
N THR A 113 -1.36 -20.72 4.25
CA THR A 113 -1.25 -22.01 4.93
C THR A 113 -1.10 -23.17 3.96
N GLN A 114 -1.75 -23.10 2.79
CA GLN A 114 -1.60 -24.13 1.75
C GLN A 114 -0.23 -24.09 1.09
N LEU A 115 0.39 -22.91 0.99
CA LEU A 115 1.72 -22.72 0.41
C LEU A 115 2.84 -23.18 1.34
N GLN A 116 2.71 -22.94 2.66
CA GLN A 116 3.68 -23.37 3.68
C GLN A 116 3.77 -24.89 3.85
N GLN A 117 2.69 -25.63 3.55
CA GLN A 117 2.68 -27.09 3.58
C GLN A 117 3.48 -27.72 2.44
N ALA A 118 3.56 -27.05 1.28
CA ALA A 118 4.22 -27.56 0.09
C ALA A 118 5.74 -27.37 0.10
N SER A 119 6.23 -26.31 0.75
CA SER A 119 7.66 -26.03 0.91
C SER A 119 7.91 -24.97 1.98
N PRO A 120 9.07 -25.00 2.66
CA PRO A 120 9.49 -23.91 3.53
C PRO A 120 9.60 -22.63 2.69
N MET A 121 8.73 -21.67 2.98
CA MET A 121 8.61 -20.41 2.26
C MET A 121 9.07 -19.24 3.10
N VAL A 122 9.76 -18.30 2.47
CA VAL A 122 9.98 -16.97 3.03
C VAL A 122 9.03 -16.02 2.32
N LEU A 123 8.03 -15.52 3.05
CA LEU A 123 7.16 -14.46 2.58
C LEU A 123 7.93 -13.15 2.65
N MET A 124 8.03 -12.47 1.51
CA MET A 124 8.53 -11.11 1.48
C MET A 124 7.36 -10.16 1.23
N PRO A 125 7.19 -9.10 2.02
CA PRO A 125 6.19 -8.10 1.72
C PRO A 125 6.55 -7.46 0.38
N VAL A 126 5.58 -7.43 -0.54
CA VAL A 126 5.72 -6.68 -1.80
C VAL A 126 5.51 -5.21 -1.45
N LEU A 127 6.60 -4.47 -1.37
CA LEU A 127 6.54 -3.01 -1.26
C LEU A 127 6.13 -2.46 -2.64
N ALA A 128 4.88 -1.99 -2.75
CA ALA A 128 4.35 -1.28 -3.92
C ALA A 128 4.76 0.20 -3.94
#